data_AF-A0A2V6SJC9-F1
#
_entry.id   AF-A0A2V6SJC9-F1
#
_cell.length_a   1.000
_cell.length_b   1.000
_cell.length_c   1.000
_cell.angle_alpha   90.00
_cell.angle_beta   90.00
_cell.angle_gamma   90.00
#
_symmetry.space_group_name_H-M   'P 1'
#
loop_
_entity.id
_entity.type
_entity.pdbx_description
1 polymer ?
#
loop_
_entity_poly.entity_id
_entity_poly.type
_entity_poly.pdbx_seq_one_letter_code
_entity_poly.pdbx_strand_id
1 'polypeptide(L)'
;MKKSRSKKAESPSELIDARIEDLGDWRGEMLSRLRALIKEADPEVAEEWKWRGTPVWSHNGLICTGETYKNVVKMTFAKGASLKDPSGLFNSS
;
A
#
# COMPACT_ATOMS: atom_id res chain seq x y z
N MET A 1 -11.98 36.17 15.94
CA MET A 1 -12.22 35.27 14.78
C MET A 1 -11.02 34.36 14.59
N LYS A 2 -11.12 33.07 14.92
CA LYS A 2 -10.09 32.07 14.58
C LYS A 2 -10.51 31.43 13.26
N LYS A 3 -9.79 31.71 12.17
CA LYS A 3 -10.00 31.04 10.88
C LYS A 3 -9.62 29.58 11.05
N SER A 4 -10.60 28.68 11.00
CA SER A 4 -10.36 27.25 10.81
C SER A 4 -9.74 27.07 9.43
N ARG A 5 -8.49 26.61 9.36
CA ARG A 5 -7.98 26.01 8.12
C ARG A 5 -8.81 24.75 7.92
N SER A 6 -9.63 24.72 6.89
CA SER A 6 -10.12 23.48 6.31
C SER A 6 -8.90 22.60 6.04
N LYS A 7 -8.75 21.50 6.79
CA LYS A 7 -7.80 20.44 6.44
C LYS A 7 -8.20 19.99 5.03
N LYS A 8 -7.34 20.26 4.03
CA LYS A 8 -7.43 19.54 2.75
C LYS A 8 -7.46 18.05 3.12
N ALA A 9 -8.41 17.30 2.60
CA ALA A 9 -8.34 15.85 2.69
C ALA A 9 -7.03 15.44 2.01
N GLU A 10 -6.12 14.82 2.77
CA GLU A 10 -4.88 14.29 2.24
C GLU A 10 -5.22 13.23 1.18
N SER A 11 -4.54 13.30 0.04
CA SER A 11 -4.67 12.29 -1.00
C SER A 11 -4.18 10.94 -0.48
N PRO A 12 -4.67 9.81 -1.03
CA PRO A 12 -4.15 8.49 -0.66
C PRO A 12 -2.63 8.38 -0.78
N SER A 13 -2.04 9.00 -1.80
CA SER A 13 -0.59 9.04 -1.98
C SER A 13 0.13 9.72 -0.82
N GLU A 14 -0.36 10.88 -0.36
CA GLU A 14 0.19 11.60 0.78
C GLU A 14 0.03 10.81 2.10
N LEU A 15 -1.08 10.10 2.27
CA LEU A 15 -1.29 9.23 3.44
C LEU A 15 -0.32 8.04 3.45
N ILE A 16 0.00 7.49 2.27
CA ILE A 16 0.99 6.42 2.14
C ILE A 16 2.41 6.96 2.39
N ASP A 17 2.74 8.17 1.90
CA ASP A 17 4.00 8.85 2.19
C ASP A 17 4.18 9.03 3.71
N ALA A 18 3.18 9.62 4.38
CA ALA A 18 3.17 9.80 5.82
C ALA A 18 3.32 8.47 6.56
N ARG A 19 2.67 7.40 6.09
CA ARG A 19 2.79 6.06 6.69
C ARG A 19 4.20 5.49 6.57
N ILE A 20 4.86 5.69 5.44
CA ILE A 20 6.24 5.25 5.21
C ILE A 20 7.19 6.00 6.16
N GLU A 21 7.02 7.32 6.28
CA GLU A 21 7.81 8.15 7.20
C GLU A 21 7.57 7.76 8.68
N ASP A 22 6.31 7.59 9.08
CA ASP A 22 5.91 7.22 10.45
C ASP A 22 6.46 5.87 10.91
N LEU A 23 6.73 4.94 9.99
CA LEU A 23 7.31 3.64 10.32
C LEU A 23 8.76 3.79 10.82
N GLY A 24 9.52 4.74 10.27
CA GLY A 24 10.86 5.13 10.75
C GLY A 24 11.92 4.02 10.75
N ASP A 25 11.64 2.86 10.16
CA ASP A 25 12.52 1.70 10.12
C ASP A 25 12.43 0.94 8.78
N TRP A 26 13.07 -0.23 8.70
CA TRP A 26 13.14 -1.07 7.50
C TRP A 26 11.78 -1.40 6.87
N ARG A 27 10.68 -1.35 7.65
CA ARG A 27 9.33 -1.60 7.13
C ARG A 27 8.85 -0.47 6.25
N GLY A 28 9.20 0.77 6.59
CA GLY A 28 8.96 1.94 5.74
C GLY A 28 9.74 1.85 4.43
N GLU A 29 11.02 1.51 4.51
CA GLU A 29 11.88 1.29 3.32
C GLU A 29 11.32 0.19 2.41
N MET A 30 10.91 -0.94 3.00
CA MET A 30 10.33 -2.05 2.25
C MET A 30 8.98 -1.67 1.63
N LEU A 31 8.09 -1.00 2.36
CA LEU A 31 6.80 -0.55 1.84
C LEU A 31 6.99 0.45 0.68
N SER A 32 7.95 1.37 0.80
CA SER A 32 8.33 2.31 -0.26
C SER A 32 8.81 1.58 -1.52
N ARG A 33 9.68 0.57 -1.35
CA ARG A 33 10.16 -0.25 -2.46
C ARG A 33 9.03 -1.01 -3.15
N LEU A 34 8.13 -1.62 -2.38
CA LEU A 34 6.98 -2.34 -2.92
C LEU A 34 6.04 -1.39 -3.69
N ARG A 35 5.76 -0.21 -3.14
CA ARG A 35 4.98 0.83 -3.80
C ARG A 35 5.59 1.25 -5.13
N ALA A 36 6.90 1.48 -5.17
CA ALA A 36 7.61 1.82 -6.39
C ALA A 36 7.47 0.72 -7.46
N LEU A 37 7.66 -0.55 -7.07
CA LEU A 37 7.50 -1.70 -7.97
C LEU A 37 6.06 -1.83 -8.51
N ILE A 38 5.04 -1.55 -7.69
CA ILE A 38 3.65 -1.59 -8.13
C ILE A 38 3.38 -0.51 -9.19
N LYS A 39 3.87 0.71 -8.97
CA LYS A 39 3.72 1.82 -9.93
C LYS A 39 4.55 1.63 -11.21
N GLU A 40 5.68 0.95 -11.12
CA GLU A 40 6.48 0.57 -12.29
C GLU A 40 5.76 -0.50 -13.12
N ALA A 41 5.17 -1.51 -12.46
CA ALA A 41 4.45 -2.59 -13.12
C ALA A 41 3.11 -2.15 -13.72
N ASP A 42 2.44 -1.19 -13.09
CA ASP A 42 1.17 -0.62 -13.54
C ASP A 42 1.17 0.91 -13.32
N PRO A 43 1.59 1.71 -14.32
CA PRO A 43 1.65 3.17 -14.20
C PRO A 43 0.30 3.86 -13.98
N GLU A 44 -0.81 3.19 -14.32
CA GLU A 44 -2.18 3.71 -14.16
C GLU A 44 -2.83 3.26 -12.86
N VAL A 45 -2.09 2.54 -11.99
CA VAL A 45 -2.59 2.06 -10.72
C VAL A 45 -3.07 3.20 -9.83
N ALA A 46 -4.29 3.07 -9.31
CA ALA A 46 -4.83 3.96 -8.30
C ALA A 46 -4.29 3.58 -6.91
N GLU A 47 -3.79 4.57 -6.20
CA GLU A 47 -3.47 4.44 -4.78
C GLU A 47 -4.70 4.80 -3.95
N GLU A 48 -4.98 3.97 -2.96
CA GLU A 48 -6.13 4.10 -2.08
C GLU A 48 -5.72 3.93 -0.63
N TRP A 49 -6.49 4.53 0.27
CA TRP A 49 -6.30 4.42 1.71
C TRP A 49 -7.56 3.86 2.36
N LYS A 50 -7.50 2.59 2.79
CA LYS A 50 -8.67 1.85 3.28
C LYS A 50 -8.45 1.30 4.68
N TRP A 51 -9.55 0.81 5.28
CA TRP A 51 -9.56 0.05 6.54
C TRP A 51 -8.76 0.67 7.69
N ARG A 52 -8.83 2.01 7.82
CA ARG A 52 -8.21 2.80 8.88
C ARG A 52 -6.68 2.71 8.93
N GLY A 53 -6.01 2.59 7.79
CA GLY A 53 -4.54 2.69 7.78
C GLY A 53 -3.81 1.87 6.73
N THR A 54 -4.54 1.25 5.80
CA THR A 54 -3.98 0.27 4.89
C THR A 54 -3.83 0.87 3.49
N PRO A 55 -2.59 1.00 2.99
CA PRO A 55 -2.30 1.18 1.58
C PRO A 55 -2.98 0.10 0.73
N VAL A 56 -3.69 0.53 -0.31
CA VAL A 56 -4.36 -0.33 -1.26
C VAL A 56 -4.04 0.14 -2.68
N TRP A 57 -3.81 -0.81 -3.58
CA TRP A 57 -3.61 -0.54 -5.00
C TRP A 57 -4.69 -1.22 -5.83
N SER A 58 -5.26 -0.46 -6.76
CA SER A 58 -6.34 -0.93 -7.61
C SER A 58 -6.19 -0.43 -9.04
N HIS A 59 -6.59 -1.26 -10.00
CA HIS A 59 -6.77 -0.88 -11.40
C HIS A 59 -7.85 -1.81 -11.95
N ASN A 60 -9.02 -1.24 -12.27
CA ASN A 60 -10.22 -2.02 -12.65
C ASN A 60 -10.64 -3.07 -11.60
N GLY A 61 -10.32 -2.80 -10.32
CA GLY A 61 -10.56 -3.70 -9.20
C GLY A 61 -9.38 -3.73 -8.23
N LEU A 62 -9.59 -4.32 -7.06
CA LEU A 62 -8.54 -4.49 -6.05
C LEU A 62 -7.44 -5.41 -6.58
N ILE A 63 -6.21 -4.91 -6.63
CA ILE A 63 -5.03 -5.72 -6.97
C ILE A 63 -4.47 -6.30 -5.68
N CYS A 64 -4.01 -5.42 -4.78
CA CYS A 64 -3.36 -5.83 -3.54
C CYS A 64 -3.42 -4.78 -2.42
N THR A 65 -3.11 -5.24 -1.21
CA THR A 65 -2.96 -4.43 0.02
C THR A 65 -1.51 -4.41 0.46
N GLY A 66 -1.08 -3.35 1.17
CA GLY A 66 0.27 -3.22 1.73
C GLY A 66 0.21 -3.01 3.24
N GLU A 67 0.22 -4.09 4.00
CA GLU A 67 0.07 -4.08 5.46
C GLU A 67 1.44 -4.14 6.15
N THR A 68 1.61 -3.39 7.23
CA THR A 68 2.86 -3.34 8.00
C THR A 68 2.63 -3.82 9.42
N TYR A 69 3.31 -4.92 9.79
CA TYR A 69 3.24 -5.53 11.11
C TYR A 69 4.56 -5.35 11.85
N LYS A 70 4.67 -5.92 13.06
CA LYS A 70 5.90 -5.82 13.87
C LYS A 70 7.13 -6.40 13.16
N ASN A 71 6.95 -7.56 12.49
CA ASN A 71 8.07 -8.35 11.95
C ASN A 71 8.01 -8.54 10.44
N VAL A 72 6.92 -8.14 9.79
CA VAL A 72 6.71 -8.39 8.36
C VAL A 72 6.04 -7.20 7.69
N VAL A 73 6.35 -7.00 6.41
CA VAL A 73 5.51 -6.24 5.49
C VAL A 73 4.75 -7.28 4.68
N LYS A 74 3.43 -7.27 4.77
CA LYS A 74 2.54 -8.26 4.15
C LYS A 74 1.84 -7.64 2.96
N MET A 75 1.89 -8.35 1.83
CA MET A 75 1.07 -8.07 0.66
C MET A 75 -0.06 -9.09 0.57
N THR A 76 -1.30 -8.65 0.45
CA THR A 76 -2.43 -9.55 0.15
C THR A 76 -2.91 -9.26 -1.26
N PHE A 77 -2.86 -10.25 -2.16
CA PHE A 77 -3.35 -10.13 -3.54
C PHE A 77 -4.75 -10.70 -3.67
N ALA A 78 -5.70 -9.91 -4.17
CA ALA A 78 -7.11 -10.31 -4.23
C ALA A 78 -7.37 -11.55 -5.09
N LYS A 79 -6.53 -11.78 -6.11
CA LYS A 79 -6.54 -12.98 -6.97
C LYS A 79 -5.22 -13.73 -6.95
N GLY A 80 -4.49 -13.65 -5.83
CA GLY A 80 -3.15 -14.26 -5.68
C GLY A 80 -3.16 -15.76 -5.98
N ALA A 81 -4.16 -16.49 -5.50
CA ALA A 81 -4.32 -17.93 -5.75
C ALA A 81 -4.49 -18.32 -7.23
N SER A 82 -4.85 -17.36 -8.09
CA SER A 82 -4.94 -17.59 -9.55
C SER A 82 -3.61 -17.40 -10.27
N LEU A 83 -2.58 -16.86 -9.61
CA LEU A 83 -1.27 -16.63 -10.20
C LEU A 83 -0.42 -17.91 -10.14
N LYS A 84 0.40 -18.12 -11.17
CA LYS A 84 1.44 -19.13 -11.09
C LYS A 84 2.50 -18.68 -10.09
N ASP A 85 2.76 -19.51 -9.09
CA ASP A 85 3.78 -19.25 -8.07
C ASP A 85 4.86 -20.33 -8.10
N PRO A 86 5.73 -20.34 -9.12
CA PRO A 86 6.78 -21.37 -9.24
C PRO A 86 7.82 -21.30 -8.10
N SER A 87 7.91 -20.16 -7.41
CA SER A 87 8.85 -19.91 -6.32
C SER A 87 8.27 -20.19 -4.93
N GLY A 88 6.97 -20.46 -4.81
CA GLY A 88 6.32 -20.63 -3.50
C GLY A 88 6.35 -19.37 -2.63
N LEU A 89 6.26 -18.19 -3.24
CA LEU A 89 6.28 -16.90 -2.56
C LEU A 89 4.97 -16.61 -1.81
N PHE A 90 3.84 -17.11 -2.31
CA PHE A 90 2.53 -16.95 -1.66
C PHE A 90 2.38 -17.96 -0.52
N ASN A 91 2.22 -17.46 0.69
CA ASN A 91 2.11 -18.26 1.91
C ASN A 91 0.66 -18.48 2.37
N SER A 92 -0.32 -17.92 1.66
CA SER A 92 -1.74 -18.12 1.89
C SER A 92 -2.44 -17.94 0.55
N SER A 93 -3.17 -18.97 0.12
CA SER A 93 -3.93 -19.03 -1.13
C SER A 93 -5.34 -19.54 -0.83
#